data_AF-A0A428XRW1-F1
#
_entry.id   AF-A0A428XRW1-F1
#
_cell.length_a   1.000
_cell.length_b   1.000
_cell.length_c   1.000
_cell.angle_alpha   90.00
_cell.angle_beta   90.00
_cell.angle_gamma   90.00
#
_symmetry.space_group_name_H-M   'P 1'
#
loop_
_entity.id
_entity.type
_entity.pdbx_description
1 polymer ?
#
loop_
_entity_poly.entity_id
_entity_poly.type
_entity_poly.pdbx_seq_one_letter_code
_entity_poly.pdbx_strand_id
1 'polypeptide(L)'
;MQSAETVLGVLSERGSKGLPLNELYRQLFNPQLYLLAYGRIYANKGAMTPGATAETVDGMSLGKIGRIIDAVRHERYRFSPARRVWIPKHNGKLRPLGLPTWSDKLLGEVIRLLLEAYYEPQFSGCSHGFRPGRGCHTALSEVADTWTGTTWFVEGDVADCFGSLDHDIMVEILADKIHDNRFLRLMRAMLKAGYLEQWTWNATLSGAPQGGGATRGRTVVSGCTKGGSMLSMV
;
A
#
# COMPACT_ATOMS: atom_id res chain seq x y z
N MET A 1 1.98 20.41 16.87
CA MET A 1 1.67 19.33 15.90
C MET A 1 1.00 18.20 16.66
N GLN A 2 -0.09 17.63 16.14
CA GLN A 2 -0.78 16.51 16.78
C GLN A 2 0.11 15.24 16.72
N SER A 3 -0.05 14.34 17.69
CA SER A 3 0.67 13.06 17.66
C SER A 3 0.19 12.20 16.49
N ALA A 4 1.04 11.27 16.03
CA ALA A 4 0.67 10.33 14.97
C ALA A 4 -0.58 9.53 15.35
N GLU A 5 -0.66 9.08 16.61
CA GLU A 5 -1.78 8.30 17.13
C GLU A 5 -3.10 9.07 17.12
N THR A 6 -3.09 10.35 17.50
CA THR A 6 -4.30 11.19 17.45
C THR A 6 -4.79 11.36 16.02
N VAL A 7 -3.88 11.60 15.06
CA VAL A 7 -4.26 11.73 13.64
C VAL A 7 -4.89 10.43 13.12
N LEU A 8 -4.27 9.29 13.39
CA LEU A 8 -4.78 7.99 12.96
C LEU A 8 -6.10 7.64 13.67
N GLY A 9 -6.25 7.97 14.94
CA GLY A 9 -7.50 7.77 15.70
C GLY A 9 -8.67 8.58 15.13
N VAL A 10 -8.45 9.86 14.80
CA VAL A 10 -9.48 10.70 14.16
C VAL A 10 -9.89 10.16 12.78
N LEU A 11 -8.93 9.65 12.00
CA LEU A 11 -9.23 9.03 10.71
C LEU A 11 -10.04 7.74 10.86
N SER A 12 -9.71 6.92 11.87
CA SER A 12 -10.46 5.70 12.18
C SER A 12 -11.88 5.99 12.63
N GLU A 13 -12.09 7.02 13.46
CA GLU A 13 -13.44 7.42 13.88
C GLU A 13 -14.27 7.99 12.71
N ARG A 14 -13.63 8.69 11.78
CA ARG A 14 -14.32 9.12 10.55
C ARG A 14 -14.65 7.96 9.63
N GLY A 15 -13.72 7.01 9.51
CA GLY A 15 -13.91 5.79 8.72
C GLY A 15 -15.09 4.96 9.23
N SER A 16 -15.23 4.80 10.56
CA SER A 16 -16.37 4.06 11.13
C SER A 16 -17.72 4.74 10.90
N LYS A 17 -17.74 6.07 10.74
CA LYS A 17 -18.93 6.85 10.38
C LYS A 17 -19.15 6.98 8.86
N GLY A 18 -18.25 6.45 8.03
CA GLY A 18 -18.32 6.57 6.57
C GLY A 18 -18.24 8.02 6.06
N LEU A 19 -17.64 8.93 6.83
CA LEU A 19 -17.59 10.35 6.47
C LEU A 19 -16.47 10.62 5.46
N PRO A 20 -16.68 11.52 4.48
CA PRO A 20 -15.67 11.83 3.48
C PRO A 20 -14.46 12.58 4.07
N LEU A 21 -13.29 12.39 3.44
CA LEU A 21 -12.02 13.02 3.82
C LEU A 21 -11.67 14.18 2.87
N ASN A 22 -11.67 15.41 3.38
CA ASN A 22 -11.42 16.61 2.57
C ASN A 22 -9.98 17.18 2.69
N GLU A 23 -9.26 16.88 3.79
CA GLU A 23 -7.93 17.48 4.07
C GLU A 23 -6.87 16.42 4.41
N LEU A 24 -6.91 15.28 3.72
CA LEU A 24 -5.98 14.18 3.96
C LEU A 24 -4.53 14.56 3.61
N TYR A 25 -4.35 15.40 2.58
CA TYR A 25 -3.03 15.84 2.13
C TYR A 25 -2.27 16.62 3.22
N ARG A 26 -2.97 17.39 4.04
CA ARG A 26 -2.37 18.16 5.14
C ARG A 26 -1.74 17.26 6.20
N GLN A 27 -2.24 16.04 6.37
CA GLN A 27 -1.70 15.07 7.33
C GLN A 27 -0.31 14.57 6.91
N LEU A 28 0.00 14.57 5.60
CA LEU A 28 1.33 14.22 5.09
C LEU A 28 2.44 15.19 5.52
N PHE A 29 2.11 16.32 6.17
CA PHE A 29 3.11 17.25 6.68
C PHE A 29 3.59 16.93 8.09
N ASN A 30 2.98 15.95 8.76
CA ASN A 30 3.31 15.62 10.15
C ASN A 30 4.56 14.72 10.21
N PRO A 31 5.70 15.20 10.76
CA PRO A 31 6.92 14.41 10.86
C PRO A 31 6.76 13.13 11.69
N GLN A 32 5.85 13.13 12.67
CA GLN A 32 5.63 11.98 13.55
C GLN A 32 5.13 10.75 12.77
N LEU A 33 4.35 10.95 11.70
CA LEU A 33 3.91 9.86 10.83
C LEU A 33 5.09 9.22 10.09
N TYR A 34 6.07 10.03 9.66
CA TYR A 34 7.27 9.53 9.00
C TYR A 34 8.18 8.77 9.96
N LEU A 35 8.26 9.19 11.23
CA LEU A 35 9.00 8.44 12.25
C LEU A 35 8.35 7.09 12.55
N LEU A 36 7.02 7.04 12.64
CA LEU A 36 6.29 5.79 12.79
C LEU A 36 6.50 4.86 11.59
N ALA A 37 6.38 5.41 10.37
CA ALA A 37 6.63 4.69 9.12
C ALA A 37 8.07 4.18 9.03
N TYR A 38 9.03 4.99 9.46
CA TYR A 38 10.44 4.59 9.54
C TYR A 38 10.63 3.36 10.42
N GLY A 39 10.07 3.37 11.64
CA GLY A 39 10.14 2.23 12.55
C GLY A 39 9.56 0.94 11.94
N ARG A 40 8.42 1.04 11.24
CA ARG A 40 7.79 -0.10 10.55
C ARG A 40 8.64 -0.65 9.40
N ILE A 41 9.21 0.24 8.58
CA ILE A 41 10.08 -0.15 7.47
C ILE A 41 11.36 -0.79 8.00
N TYR A 42 11.97 -0.20 9.03
CA TYR A 42 13.22 -0.69 9.62
C TYR A 42 13.08 -2.12 10.18
N ALA A 43 11.93 -2.43 10.79
CA ALA A 43 11.66 -3.77 11.31
C ALA A 43 11.54 -4.85 10.23
N ASN A 44 11.36 -4.49 8.95
CA ASN A 44 11.21 -5.45 7.87
C ASN A 44 12.57 -5.96 7.35
N LYS A 45 12.69 -7.28 7.19
CA LYS A 45 13.92 -7.96 6.69
C LYS A 45 14.40 -7.51 5.29
N GLY A 46 13.57 -6.79 4.53
CA GLY A 46 13.89 -6.21 3.21
C GLY A 46 14.25 -4.72 3.23
N ALA A 47 14.40 -4.12 4.42
CA ALA A 47 14.72 -2.69 4.57
C ALA A 47 16.04 -2.30 3.90
N MET A 48 17.03 -3.20 3.99
CA MET A 48 18.39 -2.98 3.47
C MET A 48 18.53 -3.24 1.97
N THR A 49 17.49 -3.69 1.26
CA THR A 49 17.58 -3.94 -0.19
C THR A 49 17.48 -2.61 -0.96
N PRO A 50 18.56 -2.16 -1.63
CA PRO A 50 18.55 -0.90 -2.36
C PRO A 50 17.54 -0.96 -3.52
N GLY A 51 16.83 0.14 -3.73
CA GLY A 51 15.88 0.31 -4.83
C GLY A 51 16.59 0.69 -6.14
N ALA A 52 15.96 1.58 -6.93
CA ALA A 52 16.56 2.17 -8.13
C ALA A 52 17.78 3.07 -7.80
N THR A 53 17.77 3.70 -6.63
CA THR A 53 18.87 4.54 -6.12
C THR A 53 19.65 3.80 -5.03
N ALA A 54 20.95 4.07 -4.91
CA ALA A 54 21.85 3.51 -3.88
C ALA A 54 21.58 4.02 -2.45
N GLU A 55 20.41 4.60 -2.20
CA GLU A 55 20.06 5.11 -0.87
C GLU A 55 19.71 3.95 0.06
N THR A 56 20.56 3.71 1.06
CA THR A 56 20.34 2.74 2.12
C THR A 56 19.74 3.40 3.36
N VAL A 57 19.15 2.59 4.24
CA VAL A 57 18.49 3.01 5.49
C VAL A 57 19.43 3.83 6.40
N ASP A 58 20.73 3.54 6.35
CA ASP A 58 21.75 4.18 7.19
C ASP A 58 22.07 5.64 6.81
N GLY A 59 21.67 6.08 5.60
CA GLY A 59 21.82 7.48 5.15
C GLY A 59 20.67 8.40 5.58
N MET A 60 19.79 7.93 6.46
CA MET A 60 18.58 8.64 6.86
C MET A 60 18.85 9.63 7.99
N SER A 61 18.47 10.89 7.76
CA SER A 61 18.46 11.93 8.79
C SER A 61 17.09 12.60 8.86
N LEU A 62 16.77 13.17 10.02
CA LEU A 62 15.60 14.04 10.20
C LEU A 62 15.57 15.16 9.14
N GLY A 63 16.74 15.65 8.71
CA GLY A 63 16.85 16.64 7.64
C GLY A 63 16.35 16.12 6.29
N LYS A 64 16.56 14.84 5.97
CA LYS A 64 16.02 14.22 4.75
C LYS A 64 14.51 14.05 4.81
N ILE A 65 13.95 13.65 5.96
CA ILE A 65 12.50 13.62 6.18
C ILE A 65 11.91 15.02 5.98
N GLY A 66 12.55 16.06 6.55
CA GLY A 66 12.17 17.45 6.35
C GLY A 66 12.11 17.85 4.87
N ARG A 67 13.14 17.50 4.08
CA ARG A 67 13.15 17.76 2.62
C ARG A 67 12.01 17.06 1.88
N ILE A 68 11.67 15.82 2.27
CA ILE A 68 10.54 15.08 1.68
C ILE A 68 9.23 15.82 2.01
N ILE A 69 9.03 16.18 3.28
CA ILE A 69 7.84 16.92 3.73
C ILE A 69 7.72 18.25 3.01
N ASP A 70 8.83 18.99 2.84
CA ASP A 70 8.84 20.26 2.11
C ASP A 70 8.54 20.08 0.62
N ALA A 71 9.08 19.03 -0.02
CA ALA A 71 8.78 18.71 -1.41
C ALA A 71 7.30 18.33 -1.60
N VAL A 72 6.71 17.58 -0.65
CA VAL A 72 5.27 17.26 -0.66
C VAL A 72 4.45 18.53 -0.40
N ARG A 73 4.84 19.37 0.57
CA ARG A 73 4.14 20.63 0.89
C ARG A 73 4.02 21.57 -0.31
N HIS A 74 5.06 21.65 -1.13
CA HIS A 74 5.09 22.48 -2.33
C HIS A 74 4.64 21.74 -3.59
N GLU A 75 4.11 20.52 -3.49
CA GLU A 75 3.67 19.69 -4.61
C GLU A 75 4.78 19.42 -5.66
N ARG A 76 6.05 19.49 -5.23
CA ARG A 76 7.24 19.26 -6.07
C ARG A 76 7.72 17.81 -6.02
N TYR A 77 7.17 17.00 -5.12
CA TYR A 77 7.55 15.60 -4.99
C TYR A 77 7.15 14.81 -6.25
N ARG A 78 8.11 14.08 -6.82
CA ARG A 78 7.89 13.16 -7.95
C ARG A 78 8.40 11.79 -7.56
N PHE A 79 7.52 10.79 -7.70
CA PHE A 79 7.89 9.39 -7.46
C PHE A 79 8.92 8.93 -8.49
N SER A 80 9.91 8.19 -8.03
CA SER A 80 10.91 7.58 -8.92
C SER A 80 10.42 6.23 -9.43
N PRO A 81 10.84 5.81 -10.64
CA PRO A 81 10.47 4.51 -11.18
C PRO A 81 11.02 3.38 -10.31
N ALA A 82 10.21 2.36 -10.07
CA ALA A 82 10.61 1.22 -9.24
C ALA A 82 11.57 0.29 -9.99
N ARG A 83 12.64 -0.19 -9.35
CA ARG A 83 13.59 -1.12 -9.97
C ARG A 83 13.00 -2.52 -10.06
N ARG A 84 12.89 -3.09 -11.27
CA ARG A 84 12.35 -4.43 -11.47
C ARG A 84 13.40 -5.50 -11.14
N VAL A 85 13.03 -6.44 -10.27
CA VAL A 85 13.82 -7.60 -9.84
C VAL A 85 12.97 -8.84 -10.00
N TRP A 86 13.54 -9.89 -10.60
CA TRP A 86 12.83 -11.14 -10.85
C TRP A 86 13.08 -12.12 -9.70
N ILE A 87 12.01 -12.64 -9.10
CA ILE A 87 12.07 -13.65 -8.05
C ILE A 87 11.47 -14.95 -8.57
N PRO A 88 12.17 -16.09 -8.46
CA PRO A 88 11.62 -17.38 -8.87
C PRO A 88 10.44 -17.79 -7.98
N LYS A 89 9.33 -18.22 -8.59
CA LYS A 89 8.26 -18.94 -7.89
C LYS A 89 8.67 -20.40 -7.73
N HIS A 90 8.03 -21.10 -6.79
CA HIS A 90 8.21 -22.56 -6.64
C HIS A 90 7.85 -23.35 -7.92
N ASN A 91 7.05 -22.78 -8.82
CA ASN A 91 6.67 -23.37 -10.12
C ASN A 91 7.64 -23.05 -11.26
N GLY A 92 8.82 -22.48 -10.98
CA GLY A 92 9.79 -22.08 -12.01
C GLY A 92 9.44 -20.80 -12.79
N LYS A 93 8.19 -20.35 -12.77
CA LYS A 93 7.80 -19.02 -13.32
C LYS A 93 8.40 -17.89 -12.47
N LEU A 94 8.82 -16.80 -13.10
CA LEU A 94 9.34 -15.62 -12.39
C LEU A 94 8.20 -14.67 -11.96
N ARG A 95 8.31 -14.04 -10.79
CA ARG A 95 7.47 -12.92 -10.37
C ARG A 95 8.28 -11.62 -10.48
N PRO A 96 7.80 -10.60 -11.19
CA PRO A 96 8.45 -9.29 -11.19
C PRO A 96 8.18 -8.57 -9.86
N LEU A 97 9.23 -8.06 -9.24
CA LEU A 97 9.17 -7.24 -8.04
C LEU A 97 9.72 -5.84 -8.36
N GLY A 98 8.93 -4.79 -8.22
CA GLY A 98 9.38 -3.41 -8.30
C GLY A 98 9.87 -2.91 -6.94
N LEU A 99 11.17 -2.67 -6.78
CA LEU A 99 11.77 -2.07 -5.59
C LEU A 99 11.84 -0.54 -5.77
N PRO A 100 10.94 0.25 -5.15
CA PRO A 100 11.02 1.70 -5.21
C PRO A 100 12.17 2.23 -4.35
N THR A 101 12.46 3.52 -4.51
CA THR A 101 13.48 4.19 -3.72
C THR A 101 13.09 4.27 -2.25
N TRP A 102 14.05 4.48 -1.38
CA TRP A 102 13.78 4.52 0.06
C TRP A 102 12.85 5.69 0.44
N SER A 103 13.03 6.87 -0.16
CA SER A 103 12.13 8.01 0.03
C SER A 103 10.71 7.71 -0.44
N ASP A 104 10.54 7.05 -1.59
CA ASP A 104 9.22 6.65 -2.09
C ASP A 104 8.58 5.59 -1.18
N LYS A 105 9.39 4.64 -0.65
CA LYS A 105 8.93 3.65 0.35
C LYS A 105 8.41 4.33 1.60
N LEU A 106 9.13 5.33 2.11
CA LEU A 106 8.75 6.06 3.32
C LEU A 106 7.44 6.83 3.12
N LEU A 107 7.32 7.59 2.02
CA LEU A 107 6.08 8.31 1.71
C LEU A 107 4.92 7.35 1.46
N GLY A 108 5.15 6.26 0.73
CA GLY A 108 4.15 5.22 0.50
C GLY A 108 3.67 4.56 1.78
N GLU A 109 4.56 4.34 2.75
CA GLU A 109 4.20 3.81 4.07
C GLU A 109 3.37 4.81 4.90
N VAL A 110 3.67 6.10 4.82
CA VAL A 110 2.84 7.15 5.45
C VAL A 110 1.45 7.19 4.84
N ILE A 111 1.35 7.16 3.51
CA ILE A 111 0.07 7.10 2.79
C ILE A 111 -0.71 5.84 3.22
N ARG A 112 -0.01 4.70 3.32
CA ARG A 112 -0.58 3.43 3.77
C ARG A 112 -1.19 3.52 5.17
N LEU A 113 -0.47 4.11 6.12
CA LEU A 113 -0.96 4.32 7.49
C LEU A 113 -2.26 5.10 7.53
N LEU A 114 -2.36 6.17 6.74
CA LEU A 114 -3.53 7.04 6.68
C LEU A 114 -4.73 6.31 6.06
N LEU A 115 -4.52 5.58 4.96
CA LEU A 115 -5.57 4.82 4.29
C LEU A 115 -6.02 3.60 5.13
N GLU A 116 -5.08 2.89 5.76
CA GLU A 116 -5.37 1.77 6.66
C GLU A 116 -6.25 2.24 7.81
N ALA A 117 -5.91 3.35 8.47
CA ALA A 117 -6.73 3.91 9.55
C ALA A 117 -8.17 4.22 9.11
N TYR A 118 -8.38 4.70 7.89
CA TYR A 118 -9.70 5.07 7.40
C TYR A 118 -10.54 3.89 6.90
N TYR A 119 -9.93 2.95 6.16
CA TYR A 119 -10.65 1.84 5.53
C TYR A 119 -10.78 0.60 6.42
N GLU A 120 -9.90 0.40 7.40
CA GLU A 120 -9.98 -0.75 8.31
C GLU A 120 -11.36 -0.95 8.97
N PRO A 121 -12.04 0.09 9.51
CA PRO A 121 -13.38 -0.07 10.08
C PRO A 121 -14.48 -0.30 9.05
N GLN A 122 -14.24 -0.04 7.76
CA GLN A 122 -15.23 -0.19 6.68
C GLN A 122 -15.17 -1.57 6.02
N PHE A 123 -14.06 -2.30 6.16
CA PHE A 123 -13.92 -3.61 5.53
C PHE A 123 -14.87 -4.65 6.14
N SER A 124 -15.45 -5.47 5.27
CA SER A 124 -16.29 -6.60 5.64
C SER A 124 -15.64 -7.50 6.69
N GLY A 125 -16.46 -8.00 7.61
CA GLY A 125 -16.06 -8.94 8.65
C GLY A 125 -15.51 -10.26 8.11
N CYS A 126 -15.88 -10.65 6.89
CA CYS A 126 -15.34 -11.84 6.24
C CYS A 126 -13.97 -11.59 5.61
N SER A 127 -13.51 -10.34 5.48
CA SER A 127 -12.22 -10.02 4.88
C SER A 127 -11.07 -10.24 5.85
N HIS A 128 -10.16 -11.16 5.50
CA HIS A 128 -8.99 -11.56 6.29
C HIS A 128 -7.66 -11.20 5.64
N GLY A 129 -7.64 -10.99 4.32
CA GLY A 129 -6.42 -10.72 3.58
C GLY A 129 -5.85 -9.34 3.87
N PHE A 130 -4.53 -9.25 4.14
CA PHE A 130 -3.76 -7.99 4.23
C PHE A 130 -4.22 -7.00 5.31
N ARG A 131 -4.88 -7.48 6.36
CA ARG A 131 -5.37 -6.66 7.49
C ARG A 131 -4.52 -6.85 8.74
N PRO A 132 -4.36 -5.80 9.58
CA PRO A 132 -3.68 -5.92 10.85
C PRO A 132 -4.46 -6.87 11.79
N GLY A 133 -3.80 -7.93 12.25
CA GLY A 133 -4.39 -8.89 13.20
C GLY A 133 -5.28 -9.97 12.57
N ARG A 134 -5.38 -10.04 11.24
CA ARG A 134 -6.09 -11.10 10.51
C ARG A 134 -5.16 -11.80 9.53
N GLY A 135 -5.44 -13.08 9.23
CA GLY A 135 -4.61 -13.89 8.33
C GLY A 135 -5.28 -15.20 7.94
N CYS A 136 -4.51 -16.13 7.37
CA CYS A 136 -5.06 -17.39 6.88
C CYS A 136 -5.71 -18.22 7.99
N HIS A 137 -5.15 -18.18 9.20
CA HIS A 137 -5.71 -18.91 10.34
C HIS A 137 -7.08 -18.37 10.78
N THR A 138 -7.28 -17.04 10.76
CA THR A 138 -8.58 -16.45 11.12
C THR A 138 -9.64 -16.78 10.09
N ALA A 139 -9.28 -16.81 8.81
CA ALA A 139 -10.17 -17.25 7.73
C ALA A 139 -10.59 -18.72 7.88
N LEU A 140 -9.63 -19.61 8.17
CA LEU A 140 -9.91 -21.04 8.38
C LEU A 140 -10.81 -21.28 9.61
N SER A 141 -10.57 -20.56 10.71
CA SER A 141 -11.43 -20.61 11.89
C SER A 141 -12.84 -20.13 11.59
N GLU A 142 -13.02 -19.02 10.85
CA GLU A 142 -14.34 -18.53 10.48
C GLU A 142 -15.13 -19.56 9.65
N VAL A 143 -14.47 -20.20 8.67
CA VAL A 143 -15.10 -21.26 7.87
C VAL A 143 -15.47 -22.46 8.74
N ALA A 144 -14.57 -22.91 9.62
CA ALA A 144 -14.83 -24.06 10.48
C ALA A 144 -15.98 -23.83 11.46
N ASP A 145 -16.05 -22.64 12.07
CA ASP A 145 -17.01 -22.33 13.13
C ASP A 145 -18.37 -21.89 12.57
N THR A 146 -18.39 -21.20 11.42
CA THR A 146 -19.60 -20.56 10.90
C THR A 146 -20.30 -21.42 9.84
N TRP A 147 -19.56 -22.15 9.00
CA TRP A 147 -20.12 -22.78 7.79
C TRP A 147 -20.55 -24.23 8.02
N THR A 148 -21.39 -24.45 9.03
CA THR A 148 -21.96 -25.77 9.32
C THR A 148 -23.01 -26.18 8.27
N GLY A 149 -22.75 -27.26 7.53
CA GLY A 149 -23.67 -27.78 6.50
C GLY A 149 -23.40 -27.34 5.06
N THR A 150 -22.26 -26.69 4.79
CA THR A 150 -21.87 -26.30 3.43
C THR A 150 -21.42 -27.52 2.62
N THR A 151 -22.13 -27.85 1.54
CA THR A 151 -21.81 -29.02 0.69
C THR A 151 -20.94 -28.68 -0.53
N TRP A 152 -20.98 -27.44 -0.98
CA TRP A 152 -20.30 -26.99 -2.20
C TRP A 152 -19.51 -25.72 -1.95
N PHE A 153 -18.28 -25.69 -2.48
CA PHE A 153 -17.41 -24.51 -2.46
C PHE A 153 -17.20 -24.02 -3.89
N VAL A 154 -17.26 -22.70 -4.07
CA VAL A 154 -16.89 -22.06 -5.33
C VAL A 154 -15.54 -21.37 -5.13
N GLU A 155 -14.53 -21.89 -5.80
CA GLU A 155 -13.21 -21.25 -5.85
C GLU A 155 -13.17 -20.27 -7.02
N GLY A 156 -13.00 -18.99 -6.71
CA GLY A 156 -12.67 -17.96 -7.69
C GLY A 156 -11.23 -17.50 -7.47
N ASP A 157 -10.43 -17.44 -8.54
CA ASP A 157 -9.16 -16.72 -8.57
C ASP A 157 -9.20 -15.68 -9.70
N VAL A 158 -8.74 -14.45 -9.43
CA VAL A 158 -8.72 -13.39 -10.44
C VAL A 158 -7.35 -13.48 -11.09
N ALA A 159 -7.34 -13.76 -12.38
CA ALA A 159 -6.12 -13.79 -13.15
C ALA A 159 -5.47 -12.40 -13.16
N ASP A 160 -4.21 -12.33 -12.70
CA ASP A 160 -3.33 -11.17 -12.83
C ASP A 160 -3.89 -9.84 -12.27
N CYS A 161 -4.52 -9.88 -11.08
CA CYS A 161 -5.14 -8.70 -10.43
C CYS A 161 -4.27 -7.44 -10.38
N PHE A 162 -2.95 -7.61 -10.38
CA PHE A 162 -2.00 -6.51 -10.30
C PHE A 162 -1.40 -6.08 -11.62
N GLY A 163 -1.39 -6.94 -12.64
CA GLY A 163 -0.87 -6.61 -13.97
C GLY A 163 -1.88 -5.83 -14.81
N SER A 164 -3.16 -6.09 -14.60
CA SER A 164 -4.27 -5.51 -15.37
C SER A 164 -5.05 -4.39 -14.66
N LEU A 165 -4.55 -3.90 -13.52
CA LEU A 165 -5.28 -2.92 -12.72
C LEU A 165 -5.32 -1.55 -13.41
N ASP A 166 -6.53 -1.07 -13.68
CA ASP A 166 -6.77 0.24 -14.29
C ASP A 166 -6.60 1.36 -13.24
N HIS A 167 -5.70 2.29 -13.52
CA HIS A 167 -5.37 3.38 -12.61
C HIS A 167 -6.50 4.40 -12.49
N ASP A 168 -7.31 4.59 -13.52
CA ASP A 168 -8.41 5.54 -13.51
C ASP A 168 -9.54 5.04 -12.62
N ILE A 169 -9.92 3.77 -12.75
CA ILE A 169 -10.93 3.12 -11.90
C ILE A 169 -10.49 3.14 -10.43
N MET A 170 -9.20 2.86 -10.15
CA MET A 170 -8.69 2.89 -8.77
C MET A 170 -8.77 4.30 -8.15
N VAL A 171 -8.44 5.34 -8.92
CA VAL A 171 -8.52 6.73 -8.45
C VAL A 171 -9.97 7.16 -8.28
N GLU A 172 -10.88 6.71 -9.15
CA GLU A 172 -12.31 6.98 -9.05
C GLU A 172 -12.93 6.37 -7.79
N ILE A 173 -12.63 5.11 -7.48
CA ILE A 173 -13.07 4.45 -6.23
C ILE A 173 -12.54 5.21 -5.01
N LEU A 174 -11.29 5.67 -5.03
CA LEU A 174 -10.75 6.48 -3.94
C LEU A 174 -11.40 7.85 -3.84
N ALA A 175 -11.79 8.45 -4.98
CA ALA A 175 -12.42 9.77 -5.04
C ALA A 175 -13.83 9.78 -4.43
N ASP A 176 -14.52 8.64 -4.37
CA ASP A 176 -15.85 8.52 -3.71
C ASP A 176 -15.79 8.85 -2.21
N LYS A 177 -14.68 8.53 -1.54
CA LYS A 177 -14.51 8.77 -0.09
C LYS A 177 -13.50 9.86 0.24
N ILE A 178 -12.55 10.13 -0.66
CA ILE A 178 -11.47 11.09 -0.46
C ILE A 178 -11.68 12.28 -1.41
N HIS A 179 -12.28 13.35 -0.89
CA HIS A 179 -12.50 14.61 -1.63
C HIS A 179 -11.29 15.56 -1.54
N ASP A 180 -10.09 15.03 -1.68
CA ASP A 180 -8.86 15.82 -1.69
C ASP A 180 -8.11 15.61 -3.01
N ASN A 181 -8.29 16.56 -3.92
CA ASN A 181 -7.69 16.52 -5.26
C ASN A 181 -6.16 16.49 -5.23
N ARG A 182 -5.52 17.10 -4.21
CA ARG A 182 -4.05 17.10 -4.10
C ARG A 182 -3.56 15.70 -3.76
N PHE A 183 -4.26 15.02 -2.85
CA PHE A 183 -3.98 13.65 -2.48
C PHE A 183 -4.24 12.67 -3.63
N LEU A 184 -5.39 12.79 -4.32
CA LEU A 184 -5.72 11.94 -5.47
C LEU A 184 -4.69 12.10 -6.60
N ARG A 185 -4.21 13.32 -6.85
CA ARG A 185 -3.16 13.58 -7.84
C ARG A 185 -1.81 12.96 -7.43
N LEU A 186 -1.47 12.98 -6.14
CA LEU A 186 -0.28 12.30 -5.62
C LEU A 186 -0.40 10.77 -5.79
N MET A 187 -1.55 10.19 -5.47
CA MET A 187 -1.82 8.76 -5.67
C MET A 187 -1.72 8.36 -7.14
N ARG A 188 -2.29 9.16 -8.04
CA ARG A 188 -2.16 8.97 -9.48
C ARG A 188 -0.70 9.03 -9.95
N ALA A 189 0.08 9.98 -9.42
CA ALA A 189 1.51 10.07 -9.71
C ALA A 189 2.29 8.84 -9.19
N MET A 190 1.89 8.29 -8.05
CA MET A 190 2.47 7.06 -7.49
C MET A 190 2.20 5.85 -8.39
N LEU A 191 0.96 5.68 -8.88
CA LEU A 191 0.59 4.58 -9.77
C LEU A 191 1.27 4.67 -11.15
N LYS A 192 1.40 5.89 -11.67
CA LYS A 192 2.04 6.19 -12.96
C LYS A 192 3.57 6.27 -12.92
N ALA A 193 4.19 6.10 -11.75
CA ALA A 193 5.65 6.24 -11.58
C ALA A 193 6.47 5.25 -12.43
N GLY A 194 5.85 4.21 -12.98
CA GLY A 194 6.50 3.26 -13.89
C GLY A 194 7.44 2.30 -13.18
N TYR A 195 8.15 1.51 -13.99
CA TYR A 195 9.25 0.69 -13.50
C TYR A 195 10.46 0.81 -14.43
N LEU A 196 11.63 0.57 -13.85
CA LEU A 196 12.90 0.54 -14.56
C LEU A 196 13.36 -0.92 -14.67
N GLU A 197 13.59 -1.36 -15.91
CA GLU A 197 14.08 -2.70 -16.24
C GLU A 197 15.28 -2.58 -17.17
N GLN A 198 16.42 -3.16 -16.78
CA GLN A 198 17.66 -3.12 -17.59
C GLN A 198 18.04 -1.71 -18.12
N TRP A 199 17.94 -0.68 -17.26
CA TRP A 199 18.22 0.72 -17.61
C TRP A 199 17.28 1.33 -18.67
N THR A 200 16.22 0.62 -19.05
CA THR A 200 15.13 1.16 -19.85
C THR A 200 13.95 1.53 -18.96
N TRP A 201 13.44 2.75 -19.15
CA TRP A 201 12.22 3.20 -18.49
C TRP A 201 11.01 2.62 -19.22
N ASN A 202 10.14 1.93 -18.49
CA ASN A 202 8.88 1.44 -19.00
C ASN A 202 7.73 2.08 -18.23
N ALA A 203 6.75 2.63 -18.96
CA ALA A 203 5.52 3.11 -18.37
C ALA A 203 4.72 1.93 -17.80
N THR A 204 4.21 2.05 -16.57
CA THR A 204 3.10 1.20 -16.12
C THR A 204 1.84 1.68 -16.83
N LEU A 205 1.55 1.12 -18.00
CA LEU A 205 0.29 1.36 -18.73
C LEU A 205 -0.91 0.73 -18.00
N SER A 206 -0.67 -0.36 -17.28
CA SER A 206 -1.62 -1.03 -16.38
C SER A 206 -0.86 -1.68 -15.22
N GLY A 207 -1.51 -1.76 -14.06
CA GLY A 207 -0.98 -2.46 -12.90
C GLY A 207 -0.18 -1.63 -11.90
N ALA A 208 0.01 -2.15 -10.68
CA ALA A 208 0.73 -1.50 -9.59
C ALA A 208 2.09 -2.19 -9.32
N PRO A 209 3.20 -1.44 -9.11
CA PRO A 209 4.51 -2.04 -8.86
C PRO A 209 4.50 -2.88 -7.58
N GLN A 210 4.59 -4.20 -7.73
CA GLN A 210 4.70 -5.13 -6.60
C GLN A 210 6.07 -5.00 -5.96
N GLY A 211 6.23 -4.27 -4.84
CA GLY A 211 7.50 -4.29 -4.08
C GLY A 211 7.96 -3.00 -3.40
N GLY A 212 7.08 -2.01 -3.25
CA GLY A 212 7.24 -1.04 -2.16
C GLY A 212 7.39 -1.76 -0.82
N GLY A 213 8.10 -1.16 0.14
CA GLY A 213 8.15 -1.68 1.51
C GLY A 213 6.77 -1.89 2.16
N ALA A 214 5.73 -1.33 1.55
CA ALA A 214 4.30 -1.53 1.83
C ALA A 214 3.70 -2.84 1.24
N THR A 215 4.35 -3.51 0.29
CA THR A 215 3.76 -4.60 -0.51
C THR A 215 4.09 -6.01 -0.01
N ARG A 216 4.72 -6.14 1.19
CA ARG A 216 5.04 -7.45 1.79
C ARG A 216 4.34 -7.76 3.12
N GLY A 217 3.39 -6.95 3.60
CA GLY A 217 2.81 -7.23 4.93
C GLY A 217 1.43 -6.72 5.30
N ARG A 218 0.84 -5.75 4.61
CA ARG A 218 -0.47 -5.10 4.87
C ARG A 218 -0.44 -3.88 3.95
N THR A 219 -1.12 -3.83 2.81
CA THR A 219 -2.38 -3.11 2.57
C THR A 219 -2.71 -3.26 1.08
N VAL A 220 -3.99 -3.51 0.76
CA VAL A 220 -4.76 -3.19 -0.48
C VAL A 220 -3.86 -2.97 -1.72
N VAL A 221 -3.56 -3.97 -2.54
CA VAL A 221 -4.49 -4.72 -3.40
C VAL A 221 -4.04 -6.20 -3.43
N SER A 222 -4.98 -7.14 -3.43
CA SER A 222 -4.92 -8.54 -3.92
C SER A 222 -3.59 -9.35 -3.97
N GLY A 223 -2.87 -9.58 -2.88
CA GLY A 223 -1.79 -10.58 -2.88
C GLY A 223 -2.27 -12.03 -2.69
N CYS A 224 -2.63 -12.72 -3.77
CA CYS A 224 -2.74 -14.20 -3.76
C CYS A 224 -1.36 -14.82 -3.46
N THR A 225 -1.16 -15.26 -2.22
CA THR A 225 -0.25 -16.37 -1.91
C THR A 225 -1.01 -17.67 -2.17
N LYS A 226 -0.40 -18.57 -2.94
CA LYS A 226 -0.93 -19.90 -3.24
C LYS A 226 -1.51 -20.56 -1.99
N GLY A 227 -2.79 -20.89 -2.06
CA GLY A 227 -3.54 -21.54 -0.99
C GLY A 227 -4.58 -20.61 -0.36
N GLY A 228 -5.77 -20.58 -0.96
CA GLY A 228 -7.01 -20.29 -0.26
C GLY A 228 -7.52 -18.85 -0.27
N SER A 229 -8.77 -18.72 -0.71
CA SER A 229 -9.73 -17.64 -0.49
C SER A 229 -9.43 -16.28 -1.12
N MET A 230 -10.12 -16.03 -2.24
CA MET A 230 -10.47 -14.71 -2.71
C MET A 230 -11.52 -14.10 -1.76
N LEU A 231 -11.28 -12.88 -1.30
CA LEU A 231 -12.25 -12.14 -0.51
C LEU A 231 -12.72 -10.91 -1.25
N SER A 232 -14.03 -10.89 -1.42
CA SER A 232 -14.85 -9.90 -2.09
C SER A 232 -14.53 -8.48 -1.64
N MET A 233 -14.30 -7.61 -2.62
CA MET A 233 -14.45 -6.16 -2.45
C MET A 233 -15.90 -5.82 -2.82
N VAL A 234 -16.77 -5.80 -1.81
CA VAL A 234 -17.84 -4.81 -1.60
C VAL A 234 -17.96 -4.62 -0.08
#